data_AF-A0A9D7HLK4-F1
#
_entry.id   AF-A0A9D7HLK4-F1
#
_cell.length_a   1.000
_cell.length_b   1.000
_cell.length_c   1.000
_cell.angle_alpha   90.00
_cell.angle_beta   90.00
_cell.angle_gamma   90.00
#
_symmetry.space_group_name_H-M   'P 1'
#
loop_
_entity.id
_entity.type
_entity.pdbx_description
1 polymer ?
#
loop_
_entity_poly.entity_id
_entity_poly.type
_entity_poly.pdbx_seq_one_letter_code
_entity_poly.pdbx_strand_id
1 'polypeptide(L)'
;MMSDEELQRLFVKDVATGKIHFTRKGVEAFGRDFAEVGFDITKITTQAQFEAASDARLAFELRRAAQEVRGKQPALEAIMRTLPGWGSHGRP
;
A
#
# COMPACT_ATOMS: atom_id res chain seq x y z
N MET A 1 -6.13 -3.70 -13.35
CA MET A 1 -4.81 -3.14 -13.69
C MET A 1 -5.10 -1.88 -14.47
N MET A 2 -4.62 -0.71 -14.05
CA MET A 2 -4.84 0.55 -14.79
C MET A 2 -4.12 0.48 -16.13
N SER A 3 -4.70 1.06 -17.19
CA SER A 3 -4.03 1.14 -18.49
C SER A 3 -2.91 2.20 -18.48
N ASP A 4 -1.95 2.09 -19.39
CA ASP A 4 -0.87 3.08 -19.52
C ASP A 4 -1.42 4.50 -19.79
N GLU A 5 -2.54 4.62 -20.50
CA GLU A 5 -3.21 5.92 -20.71
C GLU A 5 -3.81 6.50 -19.43
N GLU A 6 -4.31 5.65 -18.53
CA GLU A 6 -4.83 6.09 -17.23
C GLU A 6 -3.69 6.54 -16.31
N LEU A 7 -2.56 5.83 -16.33
CA LEU A 7 -1.35 6.20 -15.58
C LEU A 7 -0.77 7.54 -16.09
N GLN A 8 -0.76 7.77 -17.41
CA GLN A 8 -0.33 9.04 -18.01
C GLN A 8 -1.20 10.24 -17.60
N ARG A 9 -2.44 10.02 -17.13
CA ARG A 9 -3.29 11.10 -16.59
C ARG A 9 -2.95 11.44 -15.14
N LEU A 10 -2.29 10.54 -14.42
CA LEU A 10 -1.99 10.67 -12.97
C LEU A 10 -0.58 11.23 -12.73
N PHE A 11 0.38 10.95 -13.61
CA PHE A 11 1.69 11.57 -13.57
C PHE A 11 2.28 11.75 -14.97
N VAL A 12 3.16 12.74 -15.09
CA VAL A 12 3.95 13.01 -16.29
C VAL A 12 5.38 12.55 -16.02
N LYS A 13 5.94 11.79 -16.95
CA LYS A 13 7.36 11.38 -16.90
C LYS A 13 8.19 12.33 -17.77
N ASP A 14 9.18 12.97 -17.18
CA ASP A 14 10.23 13.66 -17.91
C ASP A 14 11.12 12.61 -18.60
N VAL A 15 11.17 12.64 -19.92
CA VAL A 15 11.92 11.66 -20.73
C VAL A 15 13.43 11.89 -20.65
N ALA A 16 13.88 13.12 -20.40
CA ALA A 16 15.30 13.46 -20.32
C ALA A 16 15.89 13.05 -18.97
N THR A 17 15.14 13.20 -17.88
CA THR A 17 15.63 12.90 -16.52
C THR A 17 15.06 11.62 -15.92
N GLY A 18 14.04 11.03 -16.53
CA GLY A 18 13.32 9.87 -16.01
C GLY A 18 12.43 10.16 -14.79
N LYS A 19 12.37 11.43 -14.35
CA LYS A 19 11.59 11.84 -13.17
C LYS A 19 10.10 11.82 -13.47
N ILE A 20 9.30 11.54 -12.45
CA ILE A 20 7.85 11.64 -12.51
C ILE A 20 7.38 12.89 -11.75
N HIS A 21 6.34 13.51 -12.28
CA HIS A 21 5.63 14.63 -11.67
C HIS A 21 4.16 14.28 -11.60
N PHE A 22 3.58 14.25 -10.40
CA PHE A 22 2.16 13.99 -10.24
C PHE A 22 1.34 15.15 -10.81
N THR A 23 0.31 14.80 -11.57
CA THR A 23 -0.71 15.78 -11.96
C THR A 23 -1.57 16.09 -10.73
N ARG A 24 -2.37 17.15 -10.79
CA ARG A 24 -3.35 17.44 -9.74
C ARG A 24 -4.26 16.23 -9.45
N LYS A 25 -4.70 15.51 -10.48
CA LYS A 25 -5.51 14.30 -10.34
C LYS A 25 -4.75 13.17 -9.64
N GLY A 26 -3.45 13.00 -9.94
CA GLY A 26 -2.60 12.04 -9.24
C GLY A 26 -2.44 12.38 -7.76
N VAL A 27 -2.27 13.66 -7.43
CA VAL A 27 -2.21 14.14 -6.05
C VAL A 27 -3.53 13.89 -5.32
N GLU A 28 -4.66 14.19 -5.95
CA GLU A 28 -6.00 13.91 -5.38
C GLU A 28 -6.23 12.40 -5.18
N ALA A 29 -5.77 11.56 -6.11
CA ALA A 29 -5.97 10.12 -6.04
C ALA A 29 -5.12 9.43 -4.96
N PHE A 30 -3.86 9.84 -4.79
CA PHE A 30 -2.90 9.11 -3.95
C PHE A 30 -2.37 9.91 -2.76
N GLY A 31 -2.51 11.23 -2.74
CA GLY A 31 -1.82 12.10 -1.79
C GLY A 31 -2.18 11.80 -0.34
N ARG A 32 -3.47 11.59 -0.06
CA ARG A 32 -3.94 11.19 1.28
C ARG A 32 -3.42 9.81 1.66
N ASP A 33 -3.60 8.84 0.79
CA ASP A 33 -3.25 7.44 1.01
C ASP A 33 -1.74 7.27 1.29
N PHE A 34 -0.90 7.98 0.55
CA PHE A 34 0.55 7.98 0.77
C PHE A 34 0.93 8.70 2.05
N ALA A 35 0.27 9.81 2.39
CA ALA A 35 0.50 10.50 3.65
C ALA A 35 0.17 9.62 4.87
N GLU A 36 -0.88 8.80 4.79
CA GLU A 36 -1.27 7.85 5.85
C GLU A 36 -0.17 6.80 6.13
N VAL A 37 0.68 6.49 5.15
CA VAL A 37 1.84 5.59 5.30
C VAL A 37 3.19 6.32 5.34
N GLY A 38 3.18 7.64 5.56
CA GLY A 38 4.39 8.44 5.81
C GLY A 38 5.12 8.94 4.57
N PHE A 39 4.51 8.84 3.39
CA PHE A 39 5.09 9.35 2.14
C PHE A 39 4.48 10.69 1.75
N ASP A 40 5.34 11.67 1.44
CA ASP A 40 4.94 12.94 0.85
C ASP A 40 4.96 12.81 -0.68
N ILE A 41 3.78 12.84 -1.29
CA ILE A 41 3.62 12.67 -2.74
C ILE A 41 4.38 13.70 -3.57
N THR A 42 4.65 14.90 -3.01
CA THR A 42 5.42 15.95 -3.71
C THR A 42 6.92 15.63 -3.79
N LYS A 43 7.40 14.71 -2.95
CA LYS A 43 8.80 14.25 -2.92
C LYS A 43 9.03 12.97 -3.70
N ILE A 44 7.96 12.31 -4.14
CA ILE A 44 8.02 11.13 -5.01
C ILE A 44 8.31 11.62 -6.43
N THR A 45 9.54 11.42 -6.88
CA THR A 45 10.05 11.90 -8.16
C THR A 45 10.55 10.79 -9.07
N THR A 46 10.56 9.53 -8.60
CA THR A 46 10.95 8.37 -9.41
C THR A 46 9.90 7.27 -9.34
N GLN A 47 9.88 6.41 -10.35
CA GLN A 47 9.00 5.25 -10.37
C GLN A 47 9.25 4.31 -9.17
N ALA A 48 10.51 4.09 -8.79
CA ALA A 48 10.86 3.26 -7.62
C ALA A 48 10.31 3.83 -6.31
N GLN A 49 10.30 5.16 -6.14
CA GLN A 49 9.68 5.80 -4.98
C GLN A 49 8.16 5.65 -4.98
N PHE A 50 7.53 5.71 -6.15
CA PHE A 50 6.09 5.48 -6.29
C PHE A 50 5.70 4.04 -5.98
N GLU A 51 6.47 3.07 -6.48
CA GLU A 51 6.30 1.65 -6.17
C GLU A 51 6.43 1.41 -4.66
N ALA A 52 7.49 1.95 -4.02
CA ALA A 52 7.67 1.83 -2.57
C ALA A 52 6.51 2.42 -1.74
N ALA A 53 5.97 3.58 -2.15
CA ALA A 53 4.81 4.18 -1.49
C ALA A 53 3.54 3.33 -1.66
N SER A 54 3.36 2.76 -2.86
CA SER A 54 2.23 1.87 -3.18
C SER A 54 2.30 0.56 -2.41
N ASP A 55 3.49 -0.03 -2.30
CA ASP A 55 3.72 -1.26 -1.52
C ASP A 55 3.49 -1.02 -0.02
N ALA A 56 3.96 0.12 0.52
CA ALA A 56 3.70 0.50 1.90
C ALA A 56 2.20 0.66 2.18
N ARG A 57 1.47 1.29 1.26
CA ARG A 57 0.02 1.45 1.30
C ARG A 57 -0.71 0.10 1.28
N LEU A 58 -0.33 -0.79 0.37
CA LEU A 58 -0.90 -2.12 0.26
C LEU A 58 -0.64 -2.95 1.52
N ALA A 59 0.59 -2.93 2.04
CA ALA A 59 0.93 -3.63 3.27
C ALA A 59 0.12 -3.10 4.48
N PHE A 60 -0.12 -1.79 4.55
CA PHE A 60 -0.98 -1.20 5.56
C PHE A 60 -2.43 -1.71 5.47
N GLU A 61 -3.03 -1.72 4.28
CA GLU A 61 -4.39 -2.26 4.09
C GLU A 61 -4.49 -3.73 4.44
N LEU A 62 -3.51 -4.54 4.02
CA LEU A 62 -3.49 -5.97 4.35
C LEU A 62 -3.41 -6.19 5.86
N ARG A 63 -2.60 -5.41 6.58
CA ARG A 63 -2.51 -5.47 8.05
C ARG A 63 -3.82 -5.04 8.70
N ARG A 64 -4.44 -3.97 8.21
CA ARG A 64 -5.74 -3.49 8.70
C ARG A 64 -6.83 -4.54 8.50
N ALA A 65 -6.95 -5.09 7.29
CA ALA A 65 -7.90 -6.16 6.99
C ALA A 65 -7.65 -7.39 7.87
N ALA A 66 -6.39 -7.78 8.06
CA ALA A 66 -6.04 -8.89 8.95
C ALA A 66 -6.49 -8.62 10.40
N GLN A 67 -6.29 -7.40 10.92
CA GLN A 67 -6.79 -7.01 12.25
C GLN A 67 -8.32 -7.03 12.32
N GLU A 68 -8.99 -6.58 11.26
CA GLU A 68 -10.45 -6.58 11.20
C GLU A 68 -11.03 -7.99 11.13
N VAL A 69 -10.33 -8.99 10.58
CA VAL A 69 -10.80 -10.37 10.48
C VAL A 69 -10.36 -11.24 11.67
N ARG A 70 -9.24 -10.91 12.32
CA ARG A 70 -8.71 -11.64 13.48
C ARG A 70 -9.75 -11.71 14.61
N GLY A 71 -9.97 -12.92 15.13
CA GLY A 71 -10.95 -13.15 16.21
C GLY A 71 -12.42 -13.09 15.80
N LYS A 72 -12.78 -12.71 14.56
CA LYS A 72 -14.19 -12.66 14.11
C LYS A 72 -14.77 -14.01 13.71
N GLN A 73 -13.93 -15.01 13.46
CA GLN A 73 -14.36 -16.38 13.17
C GLN A 73 -13.79 -17.36 14.20
N PRO A 74 -14.53 -17.67 15.26
CA PRO A 74 -14.08 -18.59 16.32
C PRO A 74 -13.70 -19.97 15.78
N ALA A 75 -14.39 -20.44 14.73
CA ALA A 75 -14.09 -21.71 14.08
C ALA A 75 -12.74 -21.69 13.34
N LEU A 76 -12.43 -20.61 12.61
CA LEU A 76 -11.15 -20.44 11.94
C LEU A 76 -10.01 -20.31 12.95
N GLU A 77 -10.20 -19.52 14.02
CA GLU A 77 -9.23 -19.40 15.12
C GLU A 77 -8.95 -20.76 15.80
N ALA A 78 -9.98 -21.58 16.01
CA ALA A 78 -9.82 -22.92 16.56
C ALA A 78 -8.97 -23.83 15.64
N ILE A 79 -9.20 -23.78 14.33
CA ILE A 79 -8.41 -24.53 13.33
C ILE A 79 -6.97 -24.01 13.30
N MET A 80 -6.76 -22.69 13.24
CA MET A 80 -5.42 -22.11 13.17
C MET A 80 -4.58 -22.41 14.42
N ARG A 81 -5.19 -22.50 15.61
CA ARG A 81 -4.51 -22.93 16.85
C ARG A 81 -4.00 -24.38 16.81
N THR A 82 -4.53 -25.22 15.93
CA THR A 82 -4.03 -26.60 15.73
C THR A 82 -2.84 -26.66 14.77
N LEU A 83 -2.50 -25.56 14.09
CA LEU A 83 -1.35 -25.53 13.17
C LEU A 83 -0.03 -25.29 13.93
N PRO A 84 1.00 -26.13 13.72
CA PRO A 84 2.29 -25.95 14.35
C PRO A 84 2.93 -24.61 13.92
N GLY A 85 3.39 -23.81 14.89
CA GLY A 85 4.01 -22.50 14.68
C GLY A 85 3.08 -21.28 14.76
N TRP A 86 1.75 -21.47 14.74
CA TRP A 86 0.78 -20.37 14.83
C TRP A 86 0.47 -19.95 16.28
N GLY A 87 0.54 -20.88 17.23
CA GLY A 87 0.17 -20.67 18.64
C GLY A 87 1.26 -20.13 19.56
N SER A 88 2.49 -19.91 19.08
CA SER A 88 3.66 -19.63 19.91
C SER A 88 4.16 -18.18 19.89
N HIS A 89 3.42 -17.23 19.32
CA HIS A 89 3.77 -15.79 19.40
C HIS A 89 2.66 -15.02 20.13
N GLY A 90 2.59 -15.28 21.43
CA GLY A 90 1.76 -14.52 22.34
C GLY A 90 2.28 -14.71 23.75
N ARG A 91 3.21 -13.86 24.18
CA ARG A 91 3.40 -13.52 25.59
C ARG A 91 4.14 -12.17 25.72
N PRO A 92 3.96 -11.51 26.88
CA PRO A 92 3.70 -10.08 27.05
C PRO A 92 4.92 -9.18 26.89
#